data_AF-A0A2D8M7I9-F1
#
_entry.id   AF-A0A2D8M7I9-F1
#
_cell.length_a   1.000
_cell.length_b   1.000
_cell.length_c   1.000
_cell.angle_alpha   90.00
_cell.angle_beta   90.00
_cell.angle_gamma   90.00
#
_symmetry.space_group_name_H-M   'P 1'
#
loop_
_entity.id
_entity.type
_entity.pdbx_description
1 polymer ?
#
loop_
_entity_poly.entity_id
_entity_poly.type
_entity_poly.pdbx_seq_one_letter_code
_entity_poly.pdbx_strand_id
1 'polypeptide(L)' 'MAMTTVINRILDIMCWTAAAPMIHYLRKKQLHKETQEQRDIRRISRLLNTILVAHGDLLS' A
#
# COMPACT_ATOMS: atom_id res chain seq x y z
N MET A 1 3.75 0.33 -20.71
CA MET A 1 3.11 -0.74 -19.88
C MET A 1 3.70 -2.14 -20.07
N ALA A 2 4.81 -2.33 -20.81
CA ALA A 2 5.41 -3.67 -21.02
C ALA A 2 6.55 -4.02 -20.04
N MET A 3 7.18 -3.02 -19.41
CA MET A 3 8.35 -3.23 -18.54
C MET A 3 7.98 -3.91 -17.20
N THR A 4 6.81 -3.59 -16.65
CA THR A 4 6.34 -4.14 -15.37
C THR A 4 5.98 -5.62 -15.45
N THR A 5 5.51 -6.10 -16.60
CA THR A 5 5.11 -7.51 -16.78
C THR A 5 6.33 -8.43 -16.88
N VAL A 6 7.42 -7.98 -17.49
CA VAL A 6 8.68 -8.72 -17.57
C VAL A 6 9.33 -8.83 -16.19
N ILE A 7 9.37 -7.73 -15.42
CA ILE A 7 9.89 -7.71 -14.05
C ILE A 7 9.08 -8.66 -13.16
N ASN A 8 7.75 -8.64 -13.26
CA ASN A 8 6.89 -9.52 -12.49
C ASN A 8 7.11 -11.01 -12.84
N ARG A 9 7.31 -11.34 -14.13
CA ARG A 9 7.64 -12.72 -14.55
C ARG A 9 8.99 -13.18 -14.02
N ILE A 10 10.00 -12.32 -14.06
CA ILE A 10 11.34 -12.61 -13.53
C ILE A 10 11.28 -12.82 -12.01
N LEU A 11 10.52 -11.99 -11.28
CA LEU A 11 10.29 -12.16 -9.85
C LEU A 11 9.54 -13.45 -9.52
N ASP A 12 8.57 -13.86 -10.35
CA ASP A 12 7.87 -15.13 -10.18
C ASP A 12 8.78 -16.33 -10.43
N ILE A 13 9.66 -16.29 -11.44
CA ILE A 13 10.64 -17.37 -11.66
C ILE A 13 11.62 -17.45 -10.47
N MET A 14 12.09 -16.31 -9.98
CA MET A 14 12.97 -16.28 -8.81
C MET A 14 12.28 -16.72 -7.50
N CYS A 15 10.95 -16.65 -7.43
CA CYS A 15 10.14 -17.21 -6.34
C CYS A 15 10.26 -18.74 -6.22
N TRP A 16 10.76 -19.43 -7.26
CA TRP A 16 11.02 -20.88 -7.26
C TRP A 16 12.51 -21.22 -7.07
N THR A 17 13.37 -20.22 -6.87
CA THR A 17 14.82 -20.41 -6.66
C THR A 17 15.18 -20.39 -5.17
N ALA A 18 16.40 -20.80 -4.80
CA ALA A 18 16.88 -20.75 -3.41
C ALA A 18 16.82 -19.32 -2.78
N ALA A 19 16.70 -18.27 -3.58
CA ALA A 19 16.50 -16.88 -3.15
C ALA A 19 15.03 -16.49 -2.91
N ALA A 20 14.08 -17.39 -3.14
CA ALA A 20 12.64 -17.22 -2.88
C ALA A 20 12.30 -16.60 -1.50
N PRO A 21 12.88 -17.02 -0.36
CA PRO A 21 12.54 -16.43 0.94
C PRO A 21 12.83 -14.91 0.98
N MET A 22 13.86 -14.44 0.27
CA MET A 22 14.20 -13.03 0.20
C MET A 22 13.15 -12.23 -0.58
N ILE A 23 12.69 -12.77 -1.71
CA ILE A 23 11.67 -12.12 -2.55
C ILE A 23 10.31 -12.10 -1.84
N HIS A 24 9.94 -13.19 -1.15
CA HIS A 24 8.76 -13.23 -0.31
C HIS A 24 8.81 -12.19 0.82
N TYR A 25 9.97 -12.04 1.47
CA TYR A 25 10.16 -11.03 2.50
C TYR A 25 9.97 -9.61 1.96
N LEU A 26 10.57 -9.30 0.82
CA LEU A 26 10.43 -7.99 0.17
C LEU A 26 8.98 -7.70 -0.25
N ARG A 27 8.30 -8.67 -0.87
CA ARG A 27 6.89 -8.54 -1.27
C ARG A 27 5.99 -8.35 -0.04
N LYS A 28 6.22 -9.09 1.04
CA LYS A 28 5.48 -8.95 2.30
C LYS A 28 5.73 -7.58 2.95
N LYS A 29 6.96 -7.07 2.90
CA LYS A 29 7.32 -5.75 3.41
C LYS A 29 6.62 -4.63 2.62
N GLN A 30 6.58 -4.73 1.29
CA GLN A 30 5.84 -3.80 0.43
C GLN A 30 4.35 -3.82 0.75
N LEU A 31 3.72 -5.01 0.80
CA LEU A 31 2.33 -5.18 1.22
C LEU A 31 2.07 -4.57 2.60
N HIS A 32 2.97 -4.78 3.57
CA HIS A 32 2.81 -4.20 4.90
C HIS A 32 2.83 -2.67 4.85
N LYS A 33 3.75 -2.08 4.09
CA LYS A 33 3.84 -0.63 3.90
C LYS A 33 2.57 -0.06 3.26
N GLU A 34 2.10 -0.66 2.17
CA GLU A 34 0.85 -0.25 1.51
C GLU A 34 -0.35 -0.35 2.45
N THR A 35 -0.44 -1.43 3.25
CA THR A 35 -1.54 -1.56 4.23
C THR A 35 -1.47 -0.54 5.36
N GLN A 36 -0.27 -0.09 5.76
CA GLN A 36 -0.12 0.99 6.73
C GLN A 36 -0.55 2.33 6.13
N GLU A 37 -0.08 2.65 4.92
CA GLU A 37 -0.47 3.86 4.20
C GLU A 37 -1.99 3.93 4.01
N GLN A 38 -2.64 2.83 3.62
CA GLN A 38 -4.10 2.77 3.52
C GLN A 38 -4.82 2.97 4.87
N ARG A 39 -4.28 2.45 5.97
CA ARG A 39 -4.85 2.69 7.31
C ARG A 39 -4.74 4.14 7.72
N ASP A 40 -3.61 4.76 7.42
CA ASP A 40 -3.36 6.16 7.75
C ASP A 40 -4.24 7.08 6.92
N ILE A 41 -4.40 6.82 5.63
CA ILE A 41 -5.36 7.52 4.77
C ILE A 41 -6.77 7.42 5.37
N ARG A 42 -7.24 6.22 5.74
CA ARG A 42 -8.57 6.06 6.36
C ARG A 42 -8.71 6.83 7.67
N ARG A 43 -7.66 6.87 8.50
CA ARG A 43 -7.67 7.66 9.75
C ARG A 43 -7.75 9.15 9.45
N ILE A 44 -6.92 9.63 8.53
CA ILE A 44 -6.89 11.04 8.10
C ILE A 44 -8.25 11.43 7.54
N SER A 45 -8.85 10.63 6.64
CA SER A 45 -10.18 10.90 6.09
C SER A 45 -11.27 10.96 7.16
N ARG A 46 -11.22 10.09 8.18
CA ARG A 46 -12.18 10.15 9.30
C ARG A 46 -12.00 11.41 10.12
N LEU A 47 -10.75 11.78 10.46
CA LEU A 47 -10.46 13.00 11.23
C LEU A 47 -10.90 14.25 10.46
N LEU A 48 -10.58 14.33 9.17
CA LEU A 48 -11.05 15.40 8.28
C LEU A 48 -12.57 15.48 8.26
N ASN A 49 -13.25 14.34 8.12
CA ASN A 49 -14.71 14.30 8.13
C ASN A 49 -15.29 14.77 9.47
N THR A 50 -14.70 14.34 10.60
CA THR A 50 -15.12 14.80 11.94
C THR A 50 -14.94 16.31 12.10
N ILE A 51 -13.80 16.86 11.66
CA ILE A 51 -13.54 18.30 11.70
C ILE A 51 -14.54 19.04 10.83
N LEU A 52 -14.78 18.56 9.61
CA LEU A 52 -15.68 19.18 8.65
C LEU A 52 -17.14 19.13 9.10
N VAL A 53 -17.57 18.07 9.78
CA VAL A 53 -18.89 18.00 10.42
C VAL A 53 -18.98 18.96 11.61
N ALA A 54 -17.95 19.01 12.46
CA ALA A 54 -17.96 19.86 13.65
C ALA A 54 -17.83 21.36 13.33
N HIS A 55 -17.22 21.72 12.20
CA HIS A 55 -16.99 23.10 11.76
C HIS A 55 -17.78 23.43 10.48
N GLY A 56 -18.69 22.55 10.05
CA GLY A 56 -19.53 22.76 8.87
C GLY A 56 -20.47 23.97 9.06
N ASP A 57 -20.93 24.20 10.29
CA ASP A 57 -21.69 25.39 10.67
C ASP A 57 -20.86 26.69 10.61
N LEU A 58 -19.53 26.62 10.67
CA LEU A 58 -18.62 27.76 10.56
C LEU A 58 -18.22 28.08 9.11
N LEU A 59 -18.55 27.21 8.17
CA LEU A 59 -18.26 27.35 6.74
C LEU A 59 -19.48 27.78 5.90
N SER A 60 -20.66 27.93 6.53
CA SER A 60 -21.86 28.53 5.94
C SER A 60 -21.97 30.02 6.25
#